data_AF-A0A7V8A7Q8-F1
#
_entry.id   AF-A0A7V8A7Q8-F1
#
_cell.length_a   1.000
_cell.length_b   1.000
_cell.length_c   1.000
_cell.angle_alpha   90.00
_cell.angle_beta   90.00
_cell.angle_gamma   90.00
#
_symmetry.space_group_name_H-M   'P 1'
#
loop_
_entity.id
_entity.type
_entity.pdbx_description
1 polymer ?
#
loop_
_entity_poly.entity_id
_entity_poly.type
_entity_poly.pdbx_seq_one_letter_code
_entity_poly.pdbx_strand_id
1 'polypeptide(L)'
;PPPPPPPAPPPPPSPSAIDGTIRGESAREQRATAPQTNPARGESDVRDVSRVGGAAPRNQTSNIAVSTATWNPDRPYLRALSGTNGAAFRAAFLSQEREYGDAPAFYFDVAEWMWRNNMKTGAAAMARNALELSSATIDTKIILAARLLRYGAYDDAIWLNEQILQITPNKPQSLRNLALAIATATDAKYASRSINKEVAIAQLEYALGLLKRIVLTPTSGDYDGIELISLMEANHIIARMHELGVSNADLAQKLDPRLTALLAVDIRVILEWNTDKTDMDLWVDEPSGERAIYSNPRTALGGRLSNDMTRGYGPEEYLLRNAPDGNYKVLANVFAADRLDPNGPTSVTVHLFRNWGMPNESSQSFVVEVTQRGRGAGVEIGQFRVGD
;
A
#
# COMPACT_ATOMS: atom_id res chain seq x y z
N PRO A 1 1.53 -52.33 -16.17
CA PRO A 1 2.30 -51.07 -16.09
C PRO A 1 1.45 -49.87 -16.51
N PRO A 2 1.35 -48.81 -15.70
CA PRO A 2 0.70 -47.56 -16.11
C PRO A 2 1.51 -46.85 -17.22
N PRO A 3 0.87 -45.99 -18.04
CA PRO A 3 1.57 -45.20 -19.05
C PRO A 3 2.50 -44.16 -18.41
N PRO A 4 3.59 -43.74 -19.10
CA PRO A 4 4.49 -42.72 -18.60
C PRO A 4 3.80 -41.35 -18.48
N PRO A 5 4.18 -40.51 -17.51
CA PRO A 5 3.63 -39.17 -17.37
C PRO A 5 4.00 -38.28 -18.58
N PRO A 6 3.17 -37.27 -18.90
CA PRO A 6 3.47 -36.32 -19.98
C PRO A 6 4.75 -35.52 -19.69
N PRO A 7 5.47 -35.07 -20.72
CA PRO A 7 6.69 -34.29 -20.55
C PRO A 7 6.42 -32.97 -19.83
N ALA A 8 7.36 -32.56 -18.98
CA ALA A 8 7.27 -31.30 -18.24
C ALA A 8 7.22 -30.09 -19.20
N PRO A 9 6.50 -29.01 -18.85
CA PRO A 9 6.49 -27.79 -19.64
C PRO A 9 7.90 -27.18 -19.73
N PRO A 10 8.24 -26.49 -20.84
CA PRO A 10 9.56 -25.90 -21.02
C PRO A 10 9.85 -24.85 -19.93
N PRO A 11 11.11 -24.71 -19.50
CA PRO A 11 11.49 -23.72 -18.49
C PRO A 11 11.21 -22.29 -18.98
N PRO A 12 10.85 -21.35 -18.09
CA PRO A 12 10.64 -19.96 -18.47
C PRO A 12 11.94 -19.34 -19.02
N PRO A 13 11.86 -18.42 -20.00
CA PRO A 13 13.03 -17.79 -20.61
C PRO A 13 13.81 -16.93 -19.61
N SER A 14 15.14 -16.97 -19.70
CA SER A 14 16.05 -16.31 -18.77
C SER A 14 15.89 -14.78 -18.73
N PRO A 15 15.85 -14.15 -17.54
CA PRO A 15 15.69 -12.70 -17.40
C PRO A 15 17.02 -11.97 -17.67
N SER A 16 17.36 -11.71 -18.93
CA SER A 16 18.55 -10.91 -19.31
C SER A 16 18.42 -10.23 -20.68
N ALA A 17 17.45 -9.31 -20.81
CA ALA A 17 17.39 -8.33 -21.93
C ALA A 17 16.39 -7.17 -21.73
N ILE A 18 15.82 -6.96 -20.52
CA ILE A 18 14.57 -6.17 -20.35
C ILE A 18 14.75 -4.89 -19.49
N ASP A 19 15.96 -4.58 -19.01
CA ASP A 19 16.21 -3.38 -18.18
C ASP A 19 16.43 -2.08 -19.00
N GLY A 20 15.90 -2.05 -20.23
CA GLY A 20 15.88 -0.85 -21.06
C GLY A 20 14.65 0.01 -20.75
N THR A 21 14.87 1.23 -20.24
CA THR A 21 13.79 2.15 -19.85
C THR A 21 12.96 2.61 -21.06
N ILE A 22 11.86 1.92 -21.35
CA ILE A 22 10.84 2.40 -22.29
C ILE A 22 10.08 3.54 -21.61
N ARG A 23 10.22 4.76 -22.15
CA ARG A 23 9.38 5.93 -21.83
C ARG A 23 8.45 6.19 -23.00
N GLY A 24 7.22 6.63 -22.71
CA GLY A 24 6.23 6.94 -23.74
C GLY A 24 6.67 8.05 -24.69
N GLU A 25 6.18 8.02 -25.93
CA GLU A 25 6.53 9.01 -26.94
C GLU A 25 5.63 10.25 -26.82
N SER A 26 4.32 10.06 -26.64
CA SER A 26 3.32 11.10 -26.31
C SER A 26 3.69 11.94 -25.07
N ALA A 27 4.26 11.30 -24.05
CA ALA A 27 4.72 11.92 -22.81
C ALA A 27 5.98 12.79 -22.97
N ARG A 28 6.74 12.63 -24.07
CA ARG A 28 8.00 13.39 -24.27
C ARG A 28 7.81 14.77 -24.87
N GLU A 29 6.78 14.94 -25.71
CA GLU A 29 6.57 16.20 -26.44
C GLU A 29 6.21 17.38 -25.51
N GLN A 30 5.77 17.11 -24.28
CA GLN A 30 5.26 18.11 -23.34
C GLN A 30 6.30 18.61 -22.30
N ARG A 31 7.48 17.99 -22.20
CA ARG A 31 8.38 18.11 -21.01
C ARG A 31 9.62 19.01 -21.19
N ALA A 32 9.70 19.81 -22.24
CA ALA A 32 10.97 20.37 -22.72
C ALA A 32 11.45 21.70 -22.06
N THR A 33 11.34 21.89 -20.73
CA THR A 33 11.89 23.10 -20.04
C THR A 33 12.42 22.88 -18.61
N ALA A 34 13.61 23.49 -18.36
CA ALA A 34 14.28 23.78 -17.07
C ALA A 34 15.14 22.66 -16.36
N PRO A 35 16.40 22.96 -15.94
CA PRO A 35 17.30 22.04 -15.21
C PRO A 35 17.55 22.37 -13.72
N GLN A 36 18.26 21.45 -13.03
CA GLN A 36 18.46 21.37 -11.56
C GLN A 36 19.75 22.01 -11.02
N THR A 37 19.83 22.22 -9.69
CA THR A 37 21.07 22.22 -8.88
C THR A 37 20.86 21.51 -7.53
N ASN A 38 21.95 21.05 -6.89
CA ASN A 38 21.98 20.14 -5.71
C ASN A 38 22.87 20.71 -4.56
N PRO A 39 22.94 20.08 -3.35
CA PRO A 39 23.17 20.80 -2.08
C PRO A 39 24.47 20.40 -1.32
N ALA A 40 24.59 20.78 -0.04
CA ALA A 40 25.69 20.40 0.86
C ALA A 40 25.22 20.01 2.30
N ARG A 41 26.07 19.26 3.03
CA ARG A 41 25.80 18.54 4.31
C ARG A 41 26.47 19.19 5.54
N GLY A 42 26.16 18.68 6.74
CA GLY A 42 26.95 18.83 7.99
C GLY A 42 26.55 17.82 9.08
N GLU A 43 27.52 17.28 9.82
CA GLU A 43 27.43 16.10 10.75
C GLU A 43 28.13 16.45 12.12
N SER A 44 28.19 15.69 13.23
CA SER A 44 27.96 14.25 13.59
C SER A 44 27.72 14.07 15.15
N ASP A 45 27.68 12.82 15.65
CA ASP A 45 28.18 12.33 16.98
C ASP A 45 27.42 12.63 18.33
N VAL A 46 27.37 11.78 19.39
CA VAL A 46 27.83 10.37 19.63
C VAL A 46 27.28 9.71 20.95
N ARG A 47 27.22 8.35 21.03
CA ARG A 47 27.12 7.41 22.23
C ARG A 47 25.93 7.52 23.21
N ASP A 48 25.45 6.51 23.96
CA ASP A 48 25.37 5.02 24.00
C ASP A 48 25.07 4.62 25.49
N VAL A 49 24.21 3.62 25.77
CA VAL A 49 24.30 2.58 26.85
C VAL A 49 22.96 1.79 27.04
N SER A 50 22.92 0.57 26.51
CA SER A 50 22.40 -0.73 27.02
C SER A 50 21.13 -0.93 27.92
N ARG A 51 20.20 -1.78 27.40
CA ARG A 51 19.49 -2.97 28.00
C ARG A 51 18.55 -2.80 29.23
N VAL A 52 17.40 -3.51 29.36
CA VAL A 52 17.16 -4.99 29.47
C VAL A 52 15.67 -5.34 29.29
N GLY A 53 15.35 -6.54 28.76
CA GLY A 53 14.21 -7.36 29.24
C GLY A 53 13.02 -7.58 28.28
N GLY A 54 12.87 -8.79 27.73
CA GLY A 54 11.74 -9.19 26.88
C GLY A 54 11.02 -10.46 27.36
N ALA A 55 9.90 -10.79 26.71
CA ALA A 55 9.13 -12.03 26.88
C ALA A 55 8.85 -12.67 25.51
N ALA A 56 8.79 -14.01 25.45
CA ALA A 56 8.87 -14.76 24.19
C ALA A 56 7.51 -15.02 23.49
N PRO A 57 7.45 -15.06 22.15
CA PRO A 57 6.24 -15.37 21.39
C PRO A 57 5.99 -16.88 21.20
N ARG A 58 4.74 -17.25 20.89
CA ARG A 58 4.35 -18.62 20.48
C ARG A 58 4.46 -18.77 18.96
N ASN A 59 5.07 -19.85 18.49
CA ASN A 59 5.07 -20.20 17.06
C ASN A 59 3.76 -20.89 16.67
N GLN A 60 2.96 -20.22 15.84
CA GLN A 60 1.95 -20.83 14.97
C GLN A 60 2.19 -20.36 13.54
N THR A 61 2.03 -21.24 12.56
CA THR A 61 2.23 -20.97 11.13
C THR A 61 1.07 -20.15 10.57
N SER A 62 1.28 -18.85 10.39
CA SER A 62 0.27 -17.90 9.90
C SER A 62 0.13 -17.93 8.38
N ASN A 63 -0.73 -18.82 7.87
CA ASN A 63 -1.02 -18.92 6.43
C ASN A 63 -2.10 -17.89 6.01
N ILE A 64 -1.68 -16.73 5.49
CA ILE A 64 -2.59 -15.82 4.78
C ILE A 64 -2.94 -16.43 3.41
N ALA A 65 -4.08 -17.10 3.33
CA ALA A 65 -4.59 -17.68 2.09
C ALA A 65 -5.35 -16.63 1.25
N VAL A 66 -4.62 -15.78 0.52
CA VAL A 66 -5.23 -14.75 -0.34
C VAL A 66 -5.82 -15.35 -1.61
N SER A 67 -7.07 -15.81 -1.52
CA SER A 67 -7.95 -16.05 -2.67
C SER A 67 -8.49 -14.72 -3.21
N THR A 68 -7.65 -13.95 -3.89
CA THR A 68 -8.09 -12.77 -4.65
C THR A 68 -8.70 -13.18 -5.99
N ALA A 69 -9.62 -12.36 -6.51
CA ALA A 69 -9.84 -12.33 -7.95
C ALA A 69 -8.50 -11.98 -8.64
N THR A 70 -8.01 -12.85 -9.51
CA THR A 70 -6.77 -12.60 -10.24
C THR A 70 -6.88 -11.28 -10.99
N TRP A 71 -5.95 -10.35 -10.78
CA TRP A 71 -5.90 -9.09 -11.53
C TRP A 71 -5.70 -9.40 -13.01
N ASN A 72 -6.80 -9.30 -13.76
CA ASN A 72 -6.89 -9.58 -15.18
C ASN A 72 -8.02 -8.70 -15.77
N PRO A 73 -7.85 -7.37 -15.76
CA PRO A 73 -8.86 -6.48 -16.31
C PRO A 73 -8.98 -6.68 -17.82
N ASP A 74 -10.23 -6.74 -18.31
CA ASP A 74 -10.54 -6.96 -19.72
C ASP A 74 -10.21 -5.71 -20.56
N ARG A 75 -8.93 -5.55 -20.92
CA ARG A 75 -8.41 -4.42 -21.71
C ARG A 75 -7.82 -4.89 -23.05
N PRO A 76 -8.16 -4.23 -24.18
CA PRO A 76 -7.61 -4.60 -25.49
C PRO A 76 -6.08 -4.45 -25.54
N TYR A 77 -5.54 -3.38 -24.97
CA TYR A 77 -4.10 -3.14 -24.93
C TYR A 77 -3.32 -4.16 -24.09
N LEU A 78 -3.85 -4.60 -22.94
CA LEU A 78 -3.18 -5.65 -22.16
C LEU A 78 -3.18 -7.00 -22.90
N ARG A 79 -4.24 -7.31 -23.65
CA ARG A 79 -4.25 -8.49 -24.55
C ARG A 79 -3.20 -8.38 -25.65
N ALA A 80 -3.06 -7.20 -26.26
CA ALA A 80 -2.07 -6.96 -27.31
C ALA A 80 -0.60 -7.01 -26.81
N LEU A 81 -0.36 -6.70 -25.53
CA LEU A 81 0.95 -6.82 -24.89
C LEU A 81 1.25 -8.23 -24.36
N SER A 82 0.22 -9.03 -24.07
CA SER A 82 0.37 -10.38 -23.54
C SER A 82 1.19 -11.27 -24.48
N GLY A 83 2.16 -12.01 -23.92
CA GLY A 83 3.07 -12.87 -24.68
C GLY A 83 4.15 -12.15 -25.49
N THR A 84 4.17 -10.81 -25.52
CA THR A 84 5.21 -10.04 -26.21
C THR A 84 6.42 -9.78 -25.31
N ASN A 85 7.61 -9.63 -25.90
CA ASN A 85 8.84 -9.26 -25.19
C ASN A 85 9.78 -8.42 -26.07
N GLY A 86 10.79 -7.80 -25.47
CA GLY A 86 11.85 -7.06 -26.18
C GLY A 86 11.33 -6.09 -27.24
N ALA A 87 11.79 -6.25 -28.48
CA ALA A 87 11.38 -5.43 -29.61
C ALA A 87 9.88 -5.59 -29.98
N ALA A 88 9.31 -6.79 -29.80
CA ALA A 88 7.89 -7.04 -30.06
C ALA A 88 7.01 -6.33 -29.02
N PHE A 89 7.38 -6.36 -27.73
CA PHE A 89 6.71 -5.58 -26.69
C PHE A 89 6.78 -4.09 -26.99
N ARG A 90 7.94 -3.56 -27.38
CA ARG A 90 8.08 -2.13 -27.74
C ARG A 90 7.18 -1.75 -28.92
N ALA A 91 7.13 -2.56 -29.97
CA ALA A 91 6.28 -2.30 -31.13
C ALA A 91 4.78 -2.36 -30.79
N ALA A 92 4.35 -3.37 -30.03
CA ALA A 92 2.98 -3.48 -29.54
C ALA A 92 2.61 -2.30 -28.64
N PHE A 93 3.46 -1.94 -27.67
CA PHE A 93 3.27 -0.81 -26.77
C PHE A 93 3.09 0.51 -27.53
N LEU A 94 3.99 0.86 -28.46
CA LEU A 94 3.87 2.08 -29.25
C LEU A 94 2.62 2.11 -30.14
N SER A 95 2.12 0.93 -30.57
CA SER A 95 0.84 0.86 -31.28
C SER A 95 -0.35 1.13 -30.35
N GLN A 96 -0.33 0.61 -29.11
CA GLN A 96 -1.42 0.82 -28.14
C GLN A 96 -1.37 2.23 -27.53
N GLU A 97 -0.20 2.80 -27.32
CA GLU A 97 -0.01 4.17 -26.80
C GLU A 97 -0.64 5.23 -27.71
N ARG A 98 -0.65 5.01 -29.04
CA ARG A 98 -1.31 5.92 -30.00
C ARG A 98 -2.84 5.91 -29.91
N GLU A 99 -3.43 4.85 -29.37
CA GLU A 99 -4.89 4.64 -29.31
C GLU A 99 -5.46 4.87 -27.91
N TYR A 100 -4.67 4.60 -26.85
CA TYR A 100 -5.11 4.64 -25.45
C TYR A 100 -4.22 5.51 -24.53
N GLY A 101 -3.13 6.09 -25.05
CA GLY A 101 -2.10 6.78 -24.27
C GLY A 101 -2.40 8.24 -23.90
N ASP A 102 -3.63 8.70 -24.06
CA ASP A 102 -4.11 10.01 -23.57
C ASP A 102 -4.65 9.96 -22.12
N ALA A 103 -4.89 8.76 -21.59
CA ALA A 103 -5.40 8.51 -20.25
C ALA A 103 -4.32 7.96 -19.28
N PRO A 104 -4.18 8.51 -18.05
CA PRO A 104 -3.35 7.93 -16.99
C PRO A 104 -3.58 6.44 -16.75
N ALA A 105 -4.85 5.99 -16.87
CA ALA A 105 -5.27 4.60 -16.77
C ALA A 105 -4.42 3.63 -17.62
N PHE A 106 -4.08 4.00 -18.85
CA PHE A 106 -3.29 3.15 -19.75
C PHE A 106 -1.89 2.87 -19.18
N TYR A 107 -1.15 3.92 -18.82
CA TYR A 107 0.20 3.77 -18.26
C TYR A 107 0.19 3.04 -16.92
N PHE A 108 -0.85 3.26 -16.12
CA PHE A 108 -1.09 2.53 -14.88
C PHE A 108 -1.33 1.03 -15.10
N ASP A 109 -2.22 0.65 -16.01
CA ASP A 109 -2.50 -0.76 -16.31
C ASP A 109 -1.28 -1.46 -16.94
N VAL A 110 -0.58 -0.81 -17.88
CA VAL A 110 0.65 -1.36 -18.48
C VAL A 110 1.76 -1.50 -17.42
N ALA A 111 1.94 -0.53 -16.52
CA ALA A 111 2.90 -0.62 -15.44
C ALA A 111 2.60 -1.76 -14.45
N GLU A 112 1.33 -1.98 -14.11
CA GLU A 112 0.92 -3.07 -13.23
C GLU A 112 1.16 -4.44 -13.87
N TRP A 113 0.85 -4.57 -15.17
CA TRP A 113 1.19 -5.75 -15.95
C TRP A 113 2.70 -5.98 -16.00
N MET A 114 3.51 -4.96 -16.24
CA MET A 114 4.98 -5.04 -16.23
C MET A 114 5.50 -5.51 -14.85
N TRP A 115 5.01 -4.93 -13.76
CA TRP A 115 5.45 -5.29 -12.40
C TRP A 115 5.13 -6.76 -12.06
N ARG A 116 3.92 -7.23 -12.42
CA ARG A 116 3.49 -8.63 -12.25
C ARG A 116 4.32 -9.62 -13.10
N ASN A 117 4.82 -9.17 -14.25
CA ASN A 117 5.75 -9.93 -15.09
C ASN A 117 7.24 -9.71 -14.69
N ASN A 118 7.50 -9.31 -13.44
CA ASN A 118 8.83 -9.07 -12.85
C ASN A 118 9.66 -7.93 -13.46
N MET A 119 9.09 -7.09 -14.33
CA MET A 119 9.78 -5.95 -14.97
C MET A 119 9.75 -4.69 -14.07
N LYS A 120 10.19 -4.81 -12.80
CA LYS A 120 9.94 -3.80 -11.74
C LYS A 120 10.45 -2.38 -12.06
N THR A 121 11.70 -2.24 -12.52
CA THR A 121 12.28 -0.94 -12.91
C THR A 121 11.50 -0.30 -14.06
N GLY A 122 11.15 -1.11 -15.07
CA GLY A 122 10.35 -0.70 -16.21
C GLY A 122 8.93 -0.29 -15.83
N ALA A 123 8.28 -1.00 -14.90
CA ALA A 123 6.96 -0.66 -14.39
C ALA A 123 6.93 0.71 -13.71
N ALA A 124 7.91 1.00 -12.86
CA ALA A 124 8.05 2.32 -12.24
C ALA A 124 8.31 3.42 -13.29
N ALA A 125 9.09 3.15 -14.34
CA ALA A 125 9.29 4.11 -15.42
C ALA A 125 8.02 4.34 -16.25
N MET A 126 7.27 3.27 -16.52
CA MET A 126 6.01 3.31 -17.25
C MET A 126 4.94 4.13 -16.52
N ALA A 127 4.76 3.89 -15.22
CA ALA A 127 3.75 4.58 -14.42
C ALA A 127 3.98 6.10 -14.34
N ARG A 128 5.24 6.55 -14.37
CA ARG A 128 5.58 7.99 -14.34
C ARG A 128 5.08 8.76 -15.57
N ASN A 129 4.91 8.11 -16.73
CA ASN A 129 4.37 8.77 -17.93
C ASN A 129 2.96 9.36 -17.69
N ALA A 130 2.20 8.82 -16.73
CA ALA A 130 0.89 9.35 -16.34
C ALA A 130 0.92 10.82 -15.84
N LEU A 131 2.06 11.30 -15.32
CA LEU A 131 2.21 12.71 -14.88
C LEU A 131 2.46 13.68 -16.02
N GLU A 132 2.84 13.19 -17.20
CA GLU A 132 3.18 14.00 -18.37
C GLU A 132 1.93 14.29 -19.23
N LEU A 133 0.75 13.85 -18.78
CA LEU A 133 -0.53 14.05 -19.45
C LEU A 133 -1.24 15.29 -18.90
N SER A 134 -1.91 16.04 -19.77
CA SER A 134 -2.74 17.19 -19.39
C SER A 134 -3.97 16.81 -18.53
N SER A 135 -4.35 15.53 -18.55
CA SER A 135 -5.41 14.93 -17.73
C SER A 135 -4.96 14.50 -16.33
N ALA A 136 -3.68 14.67 -15.97
CA ALA A 136 -3.15 14.28 -14.66
C ALA A 136 -3.67 15.17 -13.52
N THR A 137 -4.35 14.57 -12.53
CA THR A 137 -4.89 15.24 -11.34
C THR A 137 -4.03 15.00 -10.10
N ILE A 138 -4.44 15.54 -8.94
CA ILE A 138 -3.87 15.12 -7.66
C ILE A 138 -4.09 13.63 -7.38
N ASP A 139 -5.23 13.08 -7.81
CA ASP A 139 -5.56 11.66 -7.67
C ASP A 139 -4.58 10.79 -8.49
N THR A 140 -4.19 11.25 -9.68
CA THR A 140 -3.09 10.66 -10.47
C THR A 140 -1.79 10.59 -9.68
N LYS A 141 -1.43 11.65 -8.94
CA LYS A 141 -0.24 11.67 -8.08
C LYS A 141 -0.36 10.68 -6.92
N ILE A 142 -1.52 10.61 -6.27
CA ILE A 142 -1.80 9.69 -5.15
C ILE A 142 -1.68 8.23 -5.61
N ILE A 143 -2.33 7.88 -6.73
CA ILE A 143 -2.28 6.54 -7.34
C ILE A 143 -0.84 6.18 -7.74
N LEU A 144 -0.12 7.11 -8.36
CA LEU A 144 1.26 6.89 -8.76
C LEU A 144 2.18 6.69 -7.55
N ALA A 145 2.04 7.50 -6.48
CA ALA A 145 2.86 7.37 -5.29
C ALA A 145 2.70 6.00 -4.62
N ALA A 146 1.45 5.52 -4.47
CA ALA A 146 1.16 4.18 -3.95
C ALA A 146 1.72 3.06 -4.84
N ARG A 147 1.61 3.19 -6.17
CA ARG A 147 2.18 2.23 -7.13
C ARG A 147 3.71 2.21 -7.08
N LEU A 148 4.37 3.37 -7.06
CA LEU A 148 5.83 3.47 -6.98
C LEU A 148 6.37 2.86 -5.67
N LEU A 149 5.66 3.04 -4.55
CA LEU A 149 5.99 2.38 -3.29
C LEU A 149 5.95 0.85 -3.44
N ARG A 150 4.87 0.29 -3.99
CA ARG A 150 4.74 -1.16 -4.30
C ARG A 150 5.79 -1.67 -5.30
N TYR A 151 6.22 -0.82 -6.23
CA TYR A 151 7.24 -1.16 -7.23
C TYR A 151 8.68 -1.07 -6.69
N GLY A 152 8.88 -0.55 -5.48
CA GLY A 152 10.18 -0.34 -4.86
C GLY A 152 10.90 0.95 -5.28
N ALA A 153 10.21 1.86 -5.98
CA ALA A 153 10.70 3.17 -6.36
C ALA A 153 10.49 4.18 -5.21
N TYR A 154 11.12 3.88 -4.06
CA TYR A 154 10.86 4.51 -2.77
C TYR A 154 11.06 6.03 -2.76
N ASP A 155 12.14 6.54 -3.37
CA ASP A 155 12.46 7.96 -3.32
C ASP A 155 11.45 8.82 -4.10
N ASP A 156 11.02 8.37 -5.29
CA ASP A 156 9.94 9.02 -6.03
C ASP A 156 8.59 8.94 -5.31
N ALA A 157 8.30 7.83 -4.62
CA ALA A 157 7.08 7.67 -3.83
C ALA A 157 7.02 8.63 -2.64
N ILE A 158 8.15 8.82 -1.94
CA ILE A 158 8.28 9.84 -0.87
C ILE A 158 8.12 11.23 -1.47
N TRP A 159 8.89 11.57 -2.52
CA TRP A 159 8.84 12.88 -3.15
C TRP A 159 7.44 13.27 -3.63
N LEU A 160 6.69 12.35 -4.25
CA LEU A 160 5.30 12.61 -4.64
C LEU A 160 4.40 12.82 -3.44
N ASN A 161 4.54 12.06 -2.35
CA ASN A 161 3.77 12.26 -1.13
C ASN A 161 4.08 13.63 -0.48
N GLU A 162 5.33 14.11 -0.53
CA GLU A 162 5.68 15.47 -0.12
C GLU A 162 4.96 16.53 -0.97
N GLN A 163 4.89 16.34 -2.31
CA GLN A 163 4.15 17.26 -3.19
C GLN A 163 2.64 17.21 -2.92
N ILE A 164 2.07 16.02 -2.67
CA ILE A 164 0.65 15.85 -2.32
C ILE A 164 0.34 16.56 -0.99
N LEU A 165 1.20 16.41 0.02
CA LEU A 165 1.05 17.07 1.31
C LEU A 165 1.12 18.61 1.21
N GLN A 166 1.93 19.16 0.31
CA GLN A 166 1.94 20.60 0.04
C GLN A 166 0.64 21.11 -0.60
N ILE A 167 -0.01 20.31 -1.44
CA ILE A 167 -1.27 20.66 -2.11
C ILE A 167 -2.48 20.44 -1.18
N THR A 168 -2.42 19.43 -0.31
CA THR A 168 -3.51 19.02 0.60
C THR A 168 -3.08 18.97 2.07
N PRO A 169 -2.56 20.08 2.64
CA PRO A 169 -2.00 20.10 4.01
C PRO A 169 -3.04 19.82 5.10
N ASN A 170 -4.33 19.96 4.77
CA ASN A 170 -5.46 19.74 5.67
C ASN A 170 -6.04 18.31 5.60
N LYS A 171 -5.56 17.45 4.69
CA LYS A 171 -6.00 16.04 4.59
C LYS A 171 -5.08 15.16 5.45
N PRO A 172 -5.59 14.48 6.50
CA PRO A 172 -4.76 13.62 7.35
C PRO A 172 -4.16 12.44 6.57
N GLN A 173 -4.83 11.99 5.50
CA GLN A 173 -4.32 10.96 4.58
C GLN A 173 -2.99 11.37 3.95
N SER A 174 -2.78 12.65 3.61
CA SER A 174 -1.52 13.11 3.01
C SER A 174 -0.35 13.07 4.00
N LEU A 175 -0.62 13.28 5.30
CA LEU A 175 0.37 13.06 6.37
C LEU A 175 0.66 11.57 6.57
N ARG A 176 -0.40 10.75 6.63
CA ARG A 176 -0.31 9.31 6.87
C ARG A 176 0.43 8.59 5.73
N ASN A 177 0.05 8.87 4.47
CA ASN A 177 0.65 8.24 3.30
C ASN A 177 2.13 8.59 3.16
N LEU A 178 2.52 9.83 3.45
CA LEU A 178 3.93 10.21 3.52
C LEU A 178 4.67 9.45 4.64
N ALA A 179 4.10 9.37 5.84
CA ALA A 179 4.70 8.66 6.97
C ALA A 179 4.90 7.15 6.67
N LEU A 180 3.88 6.49 6.11
CA LEU A 180 3.94 5.07 5.74
C LEU A 180 4.89 4.81 4.57
N ALA A 181 4.96 5.72 3.59
CA ALA A 181 5.93 5.66 2.50
C ALA A 181 7.38 5.76 3.02
N ILE A 182 7.64 6.69 3.95
CA ILE A 182 8.94 6.82 4.61
C ILE A 182 9.27 5.56 5.40
N ALA A 183 8.37 5.09 6.29
CA ALA A 183 8.63 3.92 7.12
C ALA A 183 8.91 2.66 6.29
N THR A 184 8.11 2.41 5.25
CA THR A 184 8.30 1.28 4.31
C THR A 184 9.63 1.38 3.57
N ALA A 185 10.00 2.57 3.10
CA ALA A 185 11.27 2.81 2.44
C ALA A 185 12.46 2.62 3.39
N THR A 186 12.33 3.06 4.64
CA THR A 186 13.34 2.91 5.69
C THR A 186 13.57 1.44 6.01
N ASP A 187 12.51 0.65 6.23
CA ASP A 187 12.63 -0.80 6.48
C ASP A 187 13.38 -1.48 5.33
N ALA A 188 12.96 -1.22 4.09
CA ALA A 188 13.54 -1.83 2.90
C ALA A 188 15.02 -1.45 2.71
N LYS A 189 15.35 -0.16 2.85
CA LYS A 189 16.72 0.36 2.71
C LYS A 189 17.63 -0.08 3.86
N TYR A 190 17.09 -0.26 5.07
CA TYR A 190 17.85 -0.76 6.22
C TYR A 190 18.12 -2.26 6.08
N ALA A 191 17.12 -3.05 5.68
CA ALA A 191 17.27 -4.48 5.39
C ALA A 191 18.27 -4.75 4.24
N SER A 192 18.27 -3.92 3.20
CA SER A 192 19.27 -3.99 2.12
C SER A 192 20.64 -3.39 2.48
N ARG A 193 20.82 -2.86 3.70
CA ARG A 193 22.01 -2.14 4.17
C ARG A 193 22.40 -0.93 3.32
N SER A 194 21.42 -0.33 2.63
CA SER A 194 21.58 0.89 1.83
C SER A 194 21.58 2.16 2.68
N ILE A 195 21.09 2.08 3.92
CA ILE A 195 21.22 3.11 4.96
C ILE A 195 21.75 2.48 6.25
N ASN A 196 22.39 3.30 7.11
CA ASN A 196 22.80 2.88 8.45
C ASN A 196 21.63 3.03 9.45
N LYS A 197 21.88 2.59 10.69
CA LYS A 197 20.91 2.63 11.80
C LYS A 197 20.50 4.07 12.14
N GLU A 198 21.44 5.00 12.08
CA GLU A 198 21.26 6.39 12.46
C GLU A 198 20.30 7.11 11.50
N VAL A 199 20.48 6.90 10.19
CA VAL A 199 19.55 7.39 9.15
C VAL A 199 18.19 6.71 9.27
N ALA A 200 18.13 5.41 9.58
CA ALA A 200 16.86 4.71 9.77
C ALA A 200 16.06 5.29 10.96
N ILE A 201 16.72 5.52 12.11
CA ILE A 201 16.10 6.16 13.28
C ILE A 201 15.58 7.56 12.93
N ALA A 202 16.37 8.39 12.23
CA ALA A 202 15.97 9.74 11.85
C ALA A 202 14.76 9.77 10.90
N GLN A 203 14.69 8.84 9.94
CA GLN A 203 13.56 8.70 9.02
C GLN A 203 12.29 8.21 9.74
N LEU A 204 12.42 7.23 10.62
CA LEU A 204 11.31 6.75 11.46
C LEU A 204 10.80 7.84 12.42
N GLU A 205 11.70 8.65 13.00
CA GLU A 205 11.30 9.79 13.83
C GLU A 205 10.49 10.82 13.02
N TYR A 206 10.89 11.11 11.77
CA TYR A 206 10.14 12.01 10.90
C TYR A 206 8.76 11.45 10.54
N ALA A 207 8.66 10.16 10.19
CA ALA A 207 7.39 9.48 9.95
C ALA A 207 6.47 9.48 11.19
N LEU A 208 7.02 9.19 12.37
CA LEU A 208 6.32 9.31 13.66
C LEU A 208 5.82 10.74 13.91
N GLY A 209 6.62 11.75 13.57
CA GLY A 209 6.23 13.16 13.68
C GLY A 209 5.02 13.51 12.82
N LEU A 210 4.91 12.94 11.62
CA LEU A 210 3.75 13.11 10.72
C LEU A 210 2.50 12.43 11.29
N LEU A 211 2.59 11.16 11.74
CA LEU A 211 1.45 10.47 12.36
C LEU A 211 1.01 11.14 13.66
N LYS A 212 1.95 11.58 14.50
CA LYS A 212 1.65 12.31 15.75
C LYS A 212 0.85 13.59 15.50
N ARG A 213 1.06 14.28 14.38
CA ARG A 213 0.24 15.44 14.02
C ARG A 213 -1.22 15.06 13.80
N ILE A 214 -1.51 13.89 13.21
CA ILE A 214 -2.87 13.38 13.06
C ILE A 214 -3.45 13.03 14.44
N VAL A 215 -2.70 12.28 15.25
CA VAL A 215 -3.12 11.82 16.59
C VAL A 215 -3.48 12.98 17.54
N LEU A 216 -2.71 14.08 17.49
CA LEU A 216 -2.84 15.19 18.44
C LEU A 216 -3.64 16.40 17.91
N THR A 217 -4.04 16.40 16.64
CA THR A 217 -4.79 17.51 16.03
C THR A 217 -6.16 17.03 15.60
N PRO A 218 -7.27 17.50 16.22
CA PRO A 218 -8.61 17.20 15.74
C PRO A 218 -8.77 17.56 14.25
N THR A 219 -9.24 16.59 13.47
CA THR A 219 -9.46 16.71 12.03
C THR A 219 -10.92 17.13 11.74
N SER A 220 -11.32 17.22 10.47
CA SER A 220 -12.75 17.31 10.14
C SER A 220 -13.46 16.05 10.63
N GLY A 221 -14.73 16.16 11.04
CA GLY A 221 -15.57 15.00 11.36
C GLY A 221 -15.76 14.02 10.20
N ASP A 222 -15.37 14.41 8.98
CA ASP A 222 -15.25 13.54 7.80
C ASP A 222 -14.19 12.44 7.93
N TYR A 223 -13.25 12.63 8.86
CA TYR A 223 -12.11 11.75 9.10
C TYR A 223 -12.06 11.24 10.54
N ASP A 224 -13.19 11.25 11.24
CA ASP A 224 -13.33 10.77 12.62
C ASP A 224 -12.88 9.30 12.72
N GLY A 225 -11.99 8.98 13.67
CA GLY A 225 -11.41 7.65 13.85
C GLY A 225 -10.04 7.44 13.18
N ILE A 226 -9.62 8.29 12.23
CA ILE A 226 -8.31 8.15 11.57
C ILE A 226 -7.14 8.34 12.54
N GLU A 227 -7.35 9.08 13.63
CA GLU A 227 -6.39 9.27 14.71
C GLU A 227 -6.05 7.97 15.43
N LEU A 228 -7.01 7.04 15.57
CA LEU A 228 -6.76 5.72 16.18
C LEU A 228 -5.95 4.80 15.25
N ILE A 229 -6.25 4.80 13.95
CA ILE A 229 -5.50 4.06 12.92
C ILE A 229 -4.05 4.59 12.87
N SER A 230 -3.90 5.92 12.84
CA SER A 230 -2.60 6.60 12.86
C SER A 230 -1.84 6.36 14.16
N LEU A 231 -2.53 6.19 15.29
CA LEU A 231 -1.91 5.86 16.58
C LEU A 231 -1.38 4.43 16.62
N MET A 232 -2.08 3.46 16.01
CA MET A 232 -1.56 2.09 15.88
C MET A 232 -0.30 2.04 15.00
N GLU A 233 -0.29 2.80 13.92
CA GLU A 233 0.88 2.93 13.03
C GLU A 233 2.05 3.66 13.71
N ALA A 234 1.78 4.72 14.47
CA ALA A 234 2.79 5.42 15.27
C ALA A 234 3.43 4.50 16.32
N ASN A 235 2.63 3.67 16.98
CA ASN A 235 3.11 2.69 17.95
C ASN A 235 3.95 1.56 17.33
N HIS A 236 3.66 1.19 16.08
CA HIS A 236 4.51 0.26 15.32
C HIS A 236 5.86 0.89 15.00
N ILE A 237 5.89 2.17 14.62
CA ILE A 237 7.15 2.91 14.41
C ILE A 237 7.95 3.03 15.73
N ILE A 238 7.29 3.34 16.86
CA ILE A 238 7.94 3.36 18.19
C ILE A 238 8.59 2.00 18.50
N ALA A 239 7.91 0.89 18.23
CA ALA A 239 8.46 -0.45 18.44
C ALA A 239 9.72 -0.71 17.60
N ARG A 240 9.70 -0.37 16.30
CA ARG A 240 10.89 -0.45 15.42
C ARG A 240 12.03 0.44 15.90
N MET A 241 11.74 1.66 16.35
CA MET A 241 12.75 2.56 16.92
C MET A 241 13.38 1.97 18.19
N HIS A 242 12.59 1.33 19.05
CA HIS A 242 13.08 0.60 20.22
C HIS A 242 13.96 -0.60 19.83
N GLU A 243 13.59 -1.38 18.81
CA GLU A 243 14.40 -2.49 18.27
C GLU A 243 15.72 -2.01 17.67
N LEU A 244 15.72 -0.85 17.00
CA LEU A 244 16.92 -0.14 16.56
C LEU A 244 17.74 0.43 17.74
N GLY A 245 17.23 0.37 18.97
CA GLY A 245 17.95 0.73 20.19
C GLY A 245 17.83 2.19 20.61
N VAL A 246 16.75 2.89 20.21
CA VAL A 246 16.36 4.18 20.81
C VAL A 246 15.85 3.92 22.24
N SER A 247 16.28 4.72 23.22
CA SER A 247 15.96 4.46 24.63
C SER A 247 14.49 4.77 24.95
N ASN A 248 13.93 4.10 25.95
CA ASN A 248 12.57 4.41 26.45
C ASN A 248 12.42 5.88 26.91
N ALA A 249 13.50 6.50 27.40
CA ALA A 249 13.50 7.91 27.79
C ALA A 249 13.42 8.87 26.58
N ASP A 250 14.01 8.49 25.45
CA ASP A 250 13.91 9.26 24.20
C ASP A 250 12.55 9.04 23.53
N LEU A 251 12.06 7.80 23.48
CA LEU A 251 10.75 7.47 22.92
C LEU A 251 9.62 8.19 23.65
N ALA A 252 9.70 8.29 24.99
CA ALA A 252 8.75 9.06 25.82
C ALA A 252 8.75 10.57 25.54
N GLN A 253 9.79 11.12 24.89
CA GLN A 253 9.81 12.50 24.40
C GLN A 253 9.22 12.61 22.98
N LYS A 254 9.23 11.53 22.19
CA LYS A 254 8.65 11.51 20.84
C LYS A 254 7.13 11.35 20.87
N LEU A 255 6.59 10.51 21.75
CA LEU A 255 5.15 10.30 21.96
C LEU A 255 4.85 10.15 23.46
N ASP A 256 3.74 10.73 23.93
CA ASP A 256 3.31 10.65 25.34
C ASP A 256 3.16 9.17 25.76
N PRO A 257 3.77 8.72 26.88
CA PRO A 257 3.66 7.33 27.33
C PRO A 257 2.23 6.82 27.49
N ARG A 258 1.23 7.68 27.73
CA ARG A 258 -0.20 7.32 27.80
C ARG A 258 -0.81 6.97 26.44
N LEU A 259 -0.17 7.40 25.35
CA LEU A 259 -0.50 7.07 23.97
C LEU A 259 0.42 5.96 23.40
N THR A 260 1.41 5.52 24.17
CA THR A 260 2.42 4.55 23.73
C THR A 260 2.07 3.14 24.20
N ALA A 261 1.41 2.37 23.35
CA ALA A 261 1.16 0.94 23.51
C ALA A 261 1.13 0.23 22.14
N LEU A 262 1.98 -0.79 21.95
CA LEU A 262 1.90 -1.68 20.79
C LEU A 262 0.72 -2.65 20.97
N LEU A 263 -0.43 -2.27 20.44
CA LEU A 263 -1.66 -3.07 20.49
C LEU A 263 -1.58 -4.24 19.49
N ALA A 264 -0.91 -5.31 19.90
CA ALA A 264 -0.75 -6.50 19.07
C ALA A 264 -2.08 -7.24 18.83
N VAL A 265 -2.33 -7.66 17.58
CA VAL A 265 -3.57 -8.33 17.15
C VAL A 265 -3.31 -9.44 16.14
N ASP A 266 -4.08 -10.52 16.21
CA ASP A 266 -3.97 -11.65 15.30
C ASP A 266 -4.35 -11.30 13.86
N ILE A 267 -5.38 -10.49 13.65
CA ILE A 267 -5.80 -9.97 12.33
C ILE A 267 -5.91 -8.45 12.39
N ARG A 268 -5.30 -7.77 11.40
CA ARG A 268 -5.59 -6.37 11.06
C ARG A 268 -5.86 -6.29 9.55
N VAL A 269 -6.89 -5.55 9.16
CA VAL A 269 -7.19 -5.23 7.76
C VAL A 269 -7.25 -3.72 7.64
N ILE A 270 -6.65 -3.16 6.58
CA ILE A 270 -6.82 -1.76 6.19
C ILE A 270 -7.34 -1.73 4.76
N LEU A 271 -8.41 -0.98 4.52
CA LEU A 271 -9.00 -0.72 3.21
C LEU A 271 -8.79 0.75 2.82
N GLU A 272 -8.11 0.97 1.69
CA GLU A 272 -7.87 2.28 1.09
C GLU A 272 -8.45 2.31 -0.33
N TRP A 273 -8.79 3.49 -0.85
CA TRP A 273 -9.33 3.62 -2.21
C TRP A 273 -8.73 4.81 -2.98
N ASN A 274 -8.84 4.77 -4.30
CA ASN A 274 -8.11 5.67 -5.21
C ASN A 274 -8.84 6.99 -5.56
N THR A 275 -10.03 7.26 -5.02
CA THR A 275 -10.87 8.40 -5.42
C THR A 275 -11.53 9.10 -4.21
N ASP A 276 -11.55 10.44 -4.22
CA ASP A 276 -12.05 11.28 -3.11
C ASP A 276 -13.59 11.33 -3.00
N LYS A 277 -14.32 10.61 -3.87
CA LYS A 277 -15.79 10.76 -4.03
C LYS A 277 -16.57 9.44 -3.96
N THR A 278 -15.92 8.34 -3.56
CA THR A 278 -16.59 7.06 -3.37
C THR A 278 -16.69 6.72 -1.89
N ASP A 279 -17.91 6.39 -1.49
CA ASP A 279 -18.25 5.74 -0.23
C ASP A 279 -18.04 4.22 -0.37
N MET A 280 -17.24 3.65 0.55
CA MET A 280 -16.57 2.35 0.43
C MET A 280 -16.44 1.65 1.80
N ASP A 281 -17.31 0.67 2.07
CA ASP A 281 -17.20 -0.11 3.31
C ASP A 281 -16.15 -1.23 3.21
N LEU A 282 -15.46 -1.47 4.31
CA LEU A 282 -14.79 -2.71 4.67
C LEU A 282 -15.75 -3.62 5.44
N TRP A 283 -16.05 -4.79 4.87
CA TRP A 283 -16.84 -5.83 5.53
C TRP A 283 -15.94 -7.03 5.85
N VAL A 284 -16.13 -7.65 7.01
CA VAL A 284 -15.45 -8.91 7.37
C VAL A 284 -16.47 -9.95 7.84
N ASP A 285 -16.61 -11.05 7.08
CA ASP A 285 -17.32 -12.26 7.55
C ASP A 285 -16.40 -13.03 8.50
N GLU A 286 -16.93 -13.38 9.67
CA GLU A 286 -16.24 -14.15 10.71
C GLU A 286 -16.67 -15.64 10.70
N PRO A 287 -15.85 -16.57 11.24
CA PRO A 287 -16.21 -17.98 11.35
C PRO A 287 -17.37 -18.25 12.31
N SER A 288 -17.78 -17.26 13.12
CA SER A 288 -19.02 -17.25 13.92
C SER A 288 -20.29 -17.20 13.06
N GLY A 289 -20.18 -16.78 11.79
CA GLY A 289 -21.31 -16.40 10.94
C GLY A 289 -21.78 -14.96 11.15
N GLU A 290 -21.17 -14.20 12.06
CA GLU A 290 -21.36 -12.76 12.13
C GLU A 290 -20.56 -12.03 11.05
N ARG A 291 -20.97 -10.79 10.76
CA ARG A 291 -20.22 -9.87 9.89
C ARG A 291 -19.92 -8.58 10.64
N ALA A 292 -18.67 -8.15 10.62
CA ALA A 292 -18.27 -6.80 10.97
C ALA A 292 -18.58 -5.85 9.81
N ILE A 293 -19.44 -4.84 10.06
CA ILE A 293 -19.87 -3.78 9.13
C ILE A 293 -20.19 -2.51 9.91
N TYR A 294 -20.42 -1.37 9.25
CA TYR A 294 -20.80 -0.10 9.90
C TYR A 294 -21.96 -0.23 10.93
N SER A 295 -22.94 -1.09 10.64
CA SER A 295 -24.11 -1.36 11.51
C SER A 295 -23.90 -2.47 12.55
N ASN A 296 -22.76 -3.16 12.50
CA ASN A 296 -22.29 -4.11 13.51
C ASN A 296 -20.76 -3.98 13.67
N PRO A 297 -20.24 -2.83 14.17
CA PRO A 297 -18.79 -2.55 14.17
C PRO A 297 -18.05 -3.24 15.34
N ARG A 298 -18.76 -4.04 16.16
CA ARG A 298 -18.22 -4.80 17.29
C ARG A 298 -18.87 -6.18 17.34
N THR A 299 -18.17 -7.20 16.86
CA THR A 299 -18.68 -8.58 16.78
C THR A 299 -18.53 -9.35 18.10
N ALA A 300 -19.23 -10.47 18.23
CA ALA A 300 -19.16 -11.36 19.38
C ALA A 300 -17.77 -12.01 19.56
N LEU A 301 -16.97 -12.17 18.49
CA LEU A 301 -15.58 -12.63 18.59
C LEU A 301 -14.62 -11.53 19.09
N GLY A 302 -15.10 -10.29 19.25
CA GLY A 302 -14.29 -9.14 19.64
C GLY A 302 -13.59 -8.45 18.47
N GLY A 303 -14.09 -8.66 17.24
CA GLY A 303 -13.70 -7.89 16.07
C GLY A 303 -14.18 -6.45 16.20
N ARG A 304 -13.33 -5.49 15.84
CA ARG A 304 -13.63 -4.05 15.84
C ARG A 304 -13.41 -3.50 14.44
N LEU A 305 -14.46 -2.91 13.86
CA LEU A 305 -14.34 -2.00 12.71
C LEU A 305 -14.04 -0.57 13.18
N SER A 306 -13.39 0.23 12.34
CA SER A 306 -13.22 1.67 12.52
C SER A 306 -14.57 2.41 12.45
N ASN A 307 -14.51 3.72 12.68
CA ASN A 307 -15.61 4.60 12.30
C ASN A 307 -15.67 4.67 10.76
N ASP A 308 -16.87 4.91 10.24
CA ASP A 308 -17.18 4.97 8.82
C ASP A 308 -16.78 6.34 8.23
N MET A 309 -15.89 6.33 7.25
CA MET A 309 -15.35 7.52 6.58
C MET A 309 -16.09 7.83 5.27
N THR A 310 -17.42 8.00 5.36
CA THR A 310 -18.35 8.31 4.25
C THR A 310 -17.98 9.45 3.28
N ARG A 311 -17.00 10.32 3.60
CA ARG A 311 -16.61 11.48 2.77
C ARG A 311 -15.10 11.61 2.59
N GLY A 312 -14.65 11.41 1.36
CA GLY A 312 -13.27 11.61 0.95
C GLY A 312 -12.53 10.29 0.70
N TYR A 313 -11.24 10.29 1.02
CA TYR A 313 -10.42 9.09 1.14
C TYR A 313 -10.59 8.45 2.53
N GLY A 314 -10.49 7.12 2.61
CA GLY A 314 -10.40 6.39 3.88
C GLY A 314 -9.08 6.62 4.64
N PRO A 315 -8.57 5.64 5.41
CA PRO A 315 -8.89 4.22 5.36
C PRO A 315 -10.01 3.76 6.30
N GLU A 316 -10.60 2.61 6.00
CA GLU A 316 -11.29 1.80 7.02
C GLU A 316 -10.35 0.72 7.59
N GLU A 317 -10.54 0.35 8.86
CA GLU A 317 -9.73 -0.63 9.58
C GLU A 317 -10.59 -1.68 10.28
N TYR A 318 -10.23 -2.96 10.17
CA TYR A 318 -10.74 -4.03 11.03
C TYR A 318 -9.61 -4.61 11.89
N LEU A 319 -9.89 -4.87 13.17
CA LEU A 319 -8.98 -5.46 14.14
C LEU A 319 -9.64 -6.65 14.85
N LEU A 320 -8.92 -7.77 14.98
CA LEU A 320 -9.32 -8.88 15.86
C LEU A 320 -8.11 -9.35 16.66
N ARG A 321 -8.17 -9.14 17.98
CA ARG A 321 -7.02 -9.35 18.87
C ARG A 321 -6.64 -10.81 19.05
N ASN A 322 -7.61 -11.65 19.40
CA ASN A 322 -7.45 -13.10 19.47
C ASN A 322 -8.41 -13.66 18.43
N ALA A 323 -7.90 -14.23 17.34
CA ALA A 323 -8.72 -14.75 16.26
C ALA A 323 -8.95 -16.26 16.46
N PRO A 324 -10.19 -16.73 16.68
CA PRO A 324 -10.50 -18.16 16.65
C PRO A 324 -10.14 -18.80 15.31
N ASP A 325 -9.90 -20.11 15.34
CA ASP A 325 -9.69 -20.91 14.14
C ASP A 325 -10.93 -20.84 13.21
N GLY A 326 -10.67 -20.82 11.91
CA GLY A 326 -11.70 -20.72 10.89
C GLY A 326 -11.31 -19.84 9.71
N ASN A 327 -12.27 -19.63 8.82
CA ASN A 327 -12.12 -18.80 7.63
C ASN A 327 -12.76 -17.43 7.86
N TYR A 328 -12.04 -16.37 7.54
CA TYR A 328 -12.52 -14.99 7.55
C TYR A 328 -12.54 -14.50 6.11
N LYS A 329 -13.61 -13.81 5.69
CA LYS A 329 -13.68 -13.21 4.35
C LYS A 329 -13.68 -11.70 4.46
N VAL A 330 -12.83 -11.05 3.68
CA VAL A 330 -12.77 -9.61 3.55
C VAL A 330 -13.51 -9.22 2.27
N LEU A 331 -14.46 -8.30 2.37
CA LEU A 331 -15.22 -7.77 1.25
C LEU A 331 -15.15 -6.25 1.23
N ALA A 332 -15.20 -5.66 0.03
CA ALA A 332 -15.40 -4.22 -0.17
C ALA A 332 -16.80 -3.98 -0.75
N ASN A 333 -17.55 -3.03 -0.21
CA ASN A 333 -18.86 -2.63 -0.72
C ASN A 333 -18.83 -1.18 -1.23
N VAL A 334 -19.21 -0.97 -2.50
CA VAL A 334 -19.18 0.35 -3.16
C VAL A 334 -20.60 0.88 -3.34
N PHE A 335 -20.88 2.03 -2.73
CA PHE A 335 -22.17 2.70 -2.91
C PHE A 335 -22.21 3.58 -4.18
N ALA A 336 -21.09 4.21 -4.55
CA ALA A 336 -20.99 5.06 -5.74
C ALA A 336 -19.61 5.01 -6.42
N ALA A 337 -19.49 4.26 -7.52
CA ALA A 337 -18.35 4.38 -8.42
C ALA A 337 -18.54 5.57 -9.37
N ASP A 338 -17.58 6.49 -9.43
CA ASP A 338 -17.55 7.51 -10.50
C ASP A 338 -17.30 6.81 -11.85
N ARG A 339 -17.95 7.30 -12.91
CA ARG A 339 -18.00 6.60 -14.21
C ARG A 339 -17.09 7.23 -15.27
N LEU A 340 -16.42 8.34 -14.97
CA LEU A 340 -15.58 9.09 -15.91
C LEU A 340 -14.31 9.65 -15.25
N ASP A 341 -13.50 8.77 -14.63
CA ASP A 341 -12.18 9.13 -14.08
C ASP A 341 -11.05 8.80 -15.10
N PRO A 342 -10.20 9.76 -15.52
CA PRO A 342 -9.07 9.51 -16.41
C PRO A 342 -8.02 8.54 -15.82
N ASN A 343 -8.02 8.33 -14.50
CA ASN A 343 -7.16 7.36 -13.82
C ASN A 343 -7.65 5.91 -13.93
N GLY A 344 -8.83 5.69 -14.52
CA GLY A 344 -9.43 4.37 -14.72
C GLY A 344 -10.49 4.03 -13.67
N PRO A 345 -10.84 2.75 -13.48
CA PRO A 345 -11.90 2.36 -12.57
C PRO A 345 -11.54 2.64 -11.10
N THR A 346 -12.58 2.84 -10.28
CA THR A 346 -12.44 2.82 -8.82
C THR A 346 -11.81 1.51 -8.37
N SER A 347 -10.75 1.61 -7.58
CA SER A 347 -10.01 0.47 -7.06
C SER A 347 -9.69 0.65 -5.58
N VAL A 348 -9.76 -0.45 -4.84
CA VAL A 348 -9.31 -0.51 -3.45
C VAL A 348 -7.90 -1.08 -3.37
N THR A 349 -7.07 -0.52 -2.49
CA THR A 349 -5.89 -1.20 -1.96
C THR A 349 -6.26 -1.84 -0.63
N VAL A 350 -6.00 -3.13 -0.49
CA VAL A 350 -6.26 -3.88 0.74
C VAL A 350 -4.93 -4.29 1.33
N HIS A 351 -4.74 -4.01 2.61
CA HIS A 351 -3.60 -4.49 3.39
C HIS A 351 -4.11 -5.49 4.43
N LEU A 352 -3.75 -6.76 4.26
CA LEU A 352 -4.04 -7.85 5.18
C LEU A 352 -2.82 -8.10 6.05
N PHE A 353 -2.97 -8.03 7.37
CA PHE A 353 -1.92 -8.31 8.34
C PHE A 353 -2.30 -9.47 9.25
N ARG A 354 -1.34 -10.35 9.52
CA ARG A 354 -1.39 -11.38 10.54
C ARG A 354 -0.37 -11.09 11.63
N ASN A 355 -0.78 -11.28 12.88
CA ASN A 355 0.08 -11.13 14.06
C ASN A 355 0.72 -9.72 14.11
N TRP A 356 -0.07 -8.68 13.81
CA TRP A 356 0.39 -7.28 13.83
C TRP A 356 0.96 -6.93 15.21
N GLY A 357 2.13 -6.29 15.25
CA GLY A 357 2.85 -5.97 16.48
C GLY A 357 3.48 -7.18 17.17
N MET A 358 3.66 -8.31 16.48
CA MET A 358 4.32 -9.52 17.02
C MET A 358 5.57 -9.90 16.19
N PRO A 359 6.55 -10.64 16.74
CA PRO A 359 7.77 -11.00 16.01
C PRO A 359 7.57 -11.89 14.77
N ASN A 360 6.40 -12.49 14.61
CA ASN A 360 5.97 -13.24 13.42
C ASN A 360 4.88 -12.49 12.64
N GLU A 361 4.89 -11.17 12.67
CA GLU A 361 4.04 -10.34 11.81
C GLU A 361 4.28 -10.70 10.33
N SER A 362 3.19 -10.82 9.59
CA SER A 362 3.23 -10.99 8.14
C SER A 362 2.12 -10.17 7.50
N SER A 363 2.37 -9.66 6.29
CA SER A 363 1.39 -8.86 5.57
C SER A 363 1.34 -9.21 4.10
N GLN A 364 0.17 -9.01 3.50
CA GLN A 364 -0.03 -9.09 2.07
C GLN A 364 -0.89 -7.91 1.61
N SER A 365 -0.45 -7.23 0.56
CA SER A 365 -1.13 -6.06 0.00
C SER A 365 -1.47 -6.30 -1.46
N PHE A 366 -2.67 -5.91 -1.89
CA PHE A 366 -3.11 -6.06 -3.28
C PHE A 366 -4.14 -4.98 -3.65
N VAL A 367 -4.34 -4.79 -4.95
CA VAL A 367 -5.34 -3.86 -5.50
C VAL A 367 -6.45 -4.64 -6.19
N VAL A 368 -7.70 -4.26 -5.95
CA VAL A 368 -8.88 -4.81 -6.61
C VAL A 368 -9.65 -3.68 -7.30
N GLU A 369 -9.91 -3.83 -8.60
CA GLU A 369 -10.87 -2.97 -9.31
C GLU A 369 -12.29 -3.34 -8.87
N VAL A 370 -13.03 -2.39 -8.31
CA VAL A 370 -14.37 -2.68 -7.80
C VAL A 370 -15.40 -2.40 -8.89
N THR A 371 -15.98 -3.48 -9.42
CA THR A 371 -17.10 -3.39 -10.35
C THR A 371 -18.42 -3.33 -9.59
N GLN A 372 -19.29 -2.37 -9.91
CA GLN A 372 -20.55 -2.15 -9.20
C GLN A 372 -21.52 -3.34 -9.39
N ARG A 373 -21.58 -4.25 -8.42
CA ARG A 373 -22.45 -5.46 -8.43
C ARG A 373 -23.78 -5.26 -7.70
N GLY A 374 -24.47 -4.15 -7.98
CA GLY A 374 -25.76 -3.82 -7.36
C GLY A 374 -25.65 -3.43 -5.87
N ARG A 375 -26.79 -3.09 -5.25
CA ARG A 375 -26.83 -2.76 -3.82
C ARG A 375 -26.81 -4.04 -2.97
N GLY A 376 -25.93 -4.09 -1.96
CA GLY A 376 -25.93 -5.12 -0.92
C GLY A 376 -25.07 -6.37 -1.18
N ALA A 377 -24.37 -6.44 -2.31
CA ALA A 377 -23.43 -7.52 -2.61
C ALA A 377 -21.99 -7.00 -2.60
N GLY A 378 -21.35 -7.09 -1.43
CA GLY A 378 -19.92 -6.80 -1.29
C GLY A 378 -19.07 -7.69 -2.20
N VAL A 379 -18.03 -7.12 -2.80
CA VAL A 379 -17.05 -7.84 -3.61
C VAL A 379 -16.05 -8.50 -2.67
N GLU A 380 -15.94 -9.83 -2.70
CA GLU A 380 -14.91 -10.55 -1.94
C GLU A 380 -13.53 -10.15 -2.47
N ILE A 381 -12.71 -9.56 -1.60
CA ILE A 381 -11.38 -9.02 -1.93
C ILE A 381 -10.26 -9.86 -1.34
N GLY A 382 -10.48 -10.58 -0.23
CA GLY A 382 -9.46 -11.47 0.34
C GLY A 382 -10.02 -12.42 1.40
N GLN A 383 -9.18 -13.33 1.89
CA GLN A 383 -9.53 -14.25 2.96
C GLN A 383 -8.35 -14.45 3.92
N PHE A 384 -8.65 -14.82 5.17
CA PHE A 384 -7.70 -15.42 6.11
C PHE A 384 -8.16 -16.82 6.48
N ARG A 385 -7.21 -17.72 6.72
CA ARG A 385 -7.43 -18.96 7.46
C ARG A 385 -6.62 -18.91 8.75
N VAL A 386 -7.26 -19.24 9.86
CA VAL A 386 -6.64 -19.37 11.18
C VAL A 386 -6.86 -20.82 11.64
N GLY A 387 -5.83 -21.43 12.22
CA GLY A 387 -5.79 -22.89 12.44
C GLY A 387 -5.49 -23.68 11.17
N ASP A 388 -5.41 -25.00 11.34
CA ASP A 388 -5.14 -25.98 10.26
C ASP A 388 -6.37 -26.21 9.35
#